data_AF-A0A1D8NS71-F1
#
_entry.id   AF-A0A1D8NS71-F1
#
_cell.length_a   1.000
_cell.length_b   1.000
_cell.length_c   1.000
_cell.angle_alpha   90.00
_cell.angle_beta   90.00
_cell.angle_gamma   90.00
#
_symmetry.space_group_name_H-M   'P 1'
#
loop_
_entity.id
_entity.type
_entity.pdbx_description
1 polymer ?
#
loop_
_entity_poly.entity_id
_entity_poly.type
_entity_poly.pdbx_seq_one_letter_code
_entity_poly.pdbx_strand_id
1 'polypeptide(L)'
;MSDMPDLTLAVFAKTPLGQQEIQSRSMGLAPLVRRILVLIDGKRGFPDLAALLPEGSDAGKILQELLAHGCVQVMSQLKTAPVSVSQEAPVASTAQAPAATSGTSHSRSGLPPASSRSPKDNEMARNFMINSINAIIGQNMRISLIHDIFHSDTTEKLREVYEAWESSLANTGMGAKRLPELRDKLFKVL
;
A
#
# COMPACT_ATOMS: atom_id res chain seq x y z
N MET A 1 -1.08 -29.24 15.59
CA MET A 1 0.34 -28.84 15.57
C MET A 1 0.97 -29.66 14.45
N SER A 2 1.28 -29.17 13.26
CA SER A 2 1.43 -27.80 12.77
C SER A 2 1.11 -27.84 11.28
N ASP A 3 0.15 -27.04 10.83
CA ASP A 3 -0.03 -26.74 9.41
C ASP A 3 1.15 -25.81 9.05
N MET A 4 2.32 -26.40 8.79
CA MET A 4 3.45 -25.65 8.23
C MET A 4 3.05 -25.36 6.79
N PRO A 5 2.75 -24.10 6.43
CA PRO A 5 2.48 -23.78 5.04
C PRO A 5 3.70 -24.21 4.24
N ASP A 6 3.51 -24.87 3.11
CA ASP A 6 4.60 -25.29 2.24
C ASP A 6 5.38 -24.05 1.77
N LEU A 7 6.43 -23.70 2.53
CA LEU A 7 7.23 -22.50 2.35
C LEU A 7 7.94 -22.52 1.00
N THR A 8 8.05 -23.69 0.36
CA THR A 8 8.74 -23.86 -0.92
C THR A 8 7.93 -23.33 -2.11
N LEU A 9 6.59 -23.31 -2.00
CA LEU A 9 5.67 -22.80 -3.03
C LEU A 9 5.07 -21.44 -2.67
N ALA A 10 5.43 -20.88 -1.52
CA ALA A 10 4.92 -19.61 -1.04
C ALA A 10 5.65 -18.41 -1.69
N VAL A 11 4.88 -17.38 -2.02
CA VAL A 11 5.41 -16.05 -2.33
C VAL A 11 5.55 -15.27 -1.03
N PHE A 12 6.73 -14.71 -0.83
CA PHE A 12 7.04 -13.87 0.33
C PHE A 12 7.03 -12.41 -0.09
N ALA A 13 6.49 -11.53 0.77
CA ALA A 13 6.57 -10.09 0.61
C ALA A 13 7.12 -9.42 1.87
N LYS A 14 7.78 -8.28 1.68
CA LYS A 14 8.25 -7.44 2.78
C LYS A 14 7.08 -6.80 3.52
N THR A 15 7.12 -6.86 4.84
CA THR A 15 6.22 -6.09 5.70
C THR A 15 6.73 -4.64 5.82
N PRO A 16 5.91 -3.71 6.34
CA PRO A 16 6.36 -2.37 6.68
C PRO A 16 7.58 -2.37 7.62
N LEU A 17 7.64 -3.33 8.54
CA LEU A 17 8.73 -3.51 9.48
C LEU A 17 10.02 -3.96 8.77
N GLY A 18 9.91 -4.87 7.79
CA GLY A 18 11.04 -5.26 6.95
C GLY A 18 11.56 -4.11 6.08
N GLN A 19 10.67 -3.25 5.57
CA GLN A 19 11.05 -2.05 4.82
C GLN A 19 11.74 -1.00 5.71
N GLN A 20 11.27 -0.81 6.94
CA GLN A 20 11.93 0.06 7.92
C GLN A 20 13.33 -0.47 8.28
N GLU A 21 13.49 -1.79 8.42
CA GLU A 21 14.79 -2.38 8.72
C GLU A 21 15.81 -2.22 7.58
N ILE A 22 15.36 -2.25 6.32
CA ILE A 22 16.24 -1.95 5.17
C ILE A 22 16.75 -0.50 5.24
N GLN A 23 15.89 0.44 5.60
CA GLN A 23 16.19 1.87 5.62
C GLN A 23 17.01 2.28 6.85
N SER A 24 16.58 1.85 8.03
CA SER A 24 17.07 2.32 9.33
C SER A 24 18.12 1.39 9.96
N ARG A 25 18.20 0.13 9.50
CA ARG A 25 19.16 -0.89 9.98
C ARG A 25 19.19 -1.04 11.51
N SER A 26 18.04 -0.90 12.16
CA SER A 26 17.94 -0.70 13.60
C SER A 26 17.74 -2.00 14.38
N MET A 27 17.37 -3.09 13.71
CA MET A 27 17.08 -4.40 14.32
C MET A 27 18.28 -5.33 14.40
N GLY A 28 19.46 -4.91 13.95
CA GLY A 28 20.69 -5.71 14.08
C GLY A 28 20.70 -6.99 13.24
N LEU A 29 19.88 -7.08 12.18
CA LEU A 29 19.84 -8.27 11.32
C LEU A 29 21.20 -8.54 10.67
N ALA A 30 21.54 -9.83 10.55
CA ALA A 30 22.77 -10.24 9.90
C ALA A 30 22.80 -9.75 8.43
N PRO A 31 23.98 -9.43 7.86
CA PRO A 31 24.09 -8.91 6.49
C PRO A 31 23.41 -9.80 5.43
N LEU A 32 23.48 -11.12 5.63
CA LEU A 32 22.88 -12.13 4.76
C LEU A 32 21.34 -12.13 4.84
N VAL A 33 20.80 -11.97 6.06
CA VAL A 33 19.36 -11.84 6.34
C VAL A 33 18.79 -10.57 5.72
N ARG A 34 19.53 -9.45 5.82
CA ARG A 34 19.13 -8.21 5.14
C ARG A 34 19.18 -8.35 3.62
N ARG A 35 20.16 -9.06 3.07
CA ARG A 35 20.28 -9.27 1.61
C ARG A 35 19.08 -10.03 1.07
N ILE A 36 18.65 -11.11 1.72
CA ILE A 36 17.43 -11.81 1.28
C ILE A 36 16.20 -10.93 1.41
N LEU A 37 16.09 -10.15 2.50
CA LEU A 37 14.97 -9.21 2.70
C LEU A 37 14.88 -8.19 1.55
N VAL A 38 16.02 -7.66 1.09
CA VAL A 38 16.07 -6.76 -0.07
C VAL A 38 15.58 -7.47 -1.35
N LEU A 39 15.99 -8.72 -1.58
CA LEU A 39 15.62 -9.51 -2.76
C LEU A 39 14.12 -9.90 -2.83
N ILE A 40 13.45 -9.97 -1.67
CA ILE A 40 12.01 -10.30 -1.54
C ILE A 40 11.17 -9.13 -2.09
N ASP A 41 10.72 -9.23 -3.34
CA ASP A 41 9.91 -8.17 -4.00
C ASP A 41 8.40 -8.42 -3.92
N GLY A 42 7.95 -9.52 -3.31
CA GLY A 42 6.54 -9.95 -3.40
C GLY A 42 6.19 -10.67 -4.70
N LYS A 43 7.18 -10.94 -5.57
CA LYS A 43 6.99 -11.64 -6.85
C LYS A 43 7.75 -12.97 -6.95
N ARG A 44 8.76 -13.18 -6.12
CA ARG A 44 9.67 -14.34 -6.16
C ARG A 44 9.29 -15.35 -5.09
N GLY A 45 9.32 -16.63 -5.45
CA GLY A 45 9.17 -17.75 -4.51
C GLY A 45 10.52 -18.17 -3.91
N PHE A 46 10.46 -19.11 -2.98
CA PHE A 46 11.65 -19.68 -2.31
C PHE A 46 12.78 -20.15 -3.26
N PRO A 47 12.55 -20.94 -4.33
CA PRO A 47 13.64 -21.45 -5.16
C PRO A 47 14.39 -20.34 -5.92
N ASP A 48 13.69 -19.27 -6.29
CA ASP A 48 14.28 -18.13 -6.99
C ASP A 48 15.16 -17.28 -6.04
N LEU A 49 14.73 -17.14 -4.78
CA LEU A 49 15.53 -16.49 -3.74
C LEU A 49 16.77 -17.33 -3.37
N ALA A 50 16.62 -18.65 -3.30
CA ALA A 50 17.72 -19.58 -3.01
C ALA A 50 18.80 -19.56 -4.11
N ALA A 51 18.39 -19.48 -5.39
CA ALA A 51 19.31 -19.41 -6.52
C ALA A 51 20.18 -18.13 -6.56
N LEU A 52 19.71 -17.04 -5.93
CA LEU A 52 20.41 -15.75 -5.87
C LEU A 52 21.34 -15.60 -4.66
N LEU A 53 21.37 -16.60 -3.78
CA LEU A 53 22.21 -16.63 -2.58
C LEU A 53 23.54 -17.34 -2.84
N PRO A 54 24.62 -16.98 -2.10
CA PRO A 54 25.90 -17.68 -2.20
C PRO A 54 25.78 -19.18 -1.84
N GLU A 55 26.52 -20.03 -2.54
CA GLU A 55 26.61 -21.46 -2.25
C GLU A 55 27.00 -21.69 -0.78
N GLY A 56 26.19 -22.46 -0.05
CA GLY A 56 26.33 -22.70 1.40
C GLY A 56 25.41 -21.86 2.30
N SER A 57 24.60 -20.96 1.75
CA SER A 57 23.61 -20.18 2.52
C SER A 57 22.31 -20.97 2.71
N ASP A 58 21.85 -21.10 3.95
CA ASP A 58 20.57 -21.77 4.27
C ASP A 58 19.41 -20.78 4.12
N ALA A 59 18.91 -20.63 2.90
CA ALA A 59 17.79 -19.74 2.57
C ALA A 59 16.55 -20.01 3.44
N GLY A 60 16.32 -21.26 3.83
CA GLY A 60 15.21 -21.68 4.69
C GLY A 60 15.32 -21.08 6.08
N LYS A 61 16.49 -21.24 6.73
CA LYS A 61 16.73 -20.63 8.06
C LYS A 61 16.64 -19.12 8.05
N ILE A 62 17.18 -18.47 7.02
CA ILE A 62 17.16 -17.01 6.92
C ILE A 62 15.72 -16.49 6.77
N LEU A 63 14.91 -17.18 5.98
CA LEU A 63 13.51 -16.81 5.77
C LEU A 63 12.66 -17.05 7.01
N GLN A 64 12.94 -18.14 7.75
CA GLN A 64 12.36 -18.42 9.05
C GLN A 64 12.65 -17.29 10.04
N GLU A 65 13.90 -16.81 10.08
CA GLU A 65 14.31 -15.68 10.93
C GLU A 65 13.55 -14.41 10.55
N LEU A 66 13.44 -14.09 9.26
CA LEU A 66 12.67 -12.93 8.81
C LEU A 66 11.17 -13.03 9.15
N LEU A 67 10.58 -14.23 9.09
CA LEU A 67 9.21 -14.45 9.52
C LEU A 67 9.06 -14.23 11.03
N ALA A 68 10.00 -14.77 11.82
CA ALA A 68 9.99 -14.64 13.28
C ALA A 68 10.14 -13.18 13.73
N HIS A 69 10.94 -12.39 13.01
CA HIS A 69 11.07 -10.95 13.22
C HIS A 69 9.89 -10.13 12.66
N GLY A 70 8.96 -10.76 11.93
CA GLY A 70 7.83 -10.06 11.30
C GLY A 70 8.24 -9.13 10.15
N CYS A 71 9.45 -9.29 9.60
CA CYS A 71 9.97 -8.50 8.48
C CYS A 71 9.39 -8.93 7.13
N VAL A 72 8.88 -10.15 7.04
CA VAL A 72 8.27 -10.71 5.83
C VAL A 72 6.98 -11.45 6.18
N GLN A 73 6.06 -11.50 5.22
CA GLN A 73 4.80 -12.22 5.32
C GLN A 73 4.57 -13.09 4.09
N VAL A 74 3.90 -14.22 4.30
CA VAL A 74 3.45 -15.12 3.22
C VAL A 74 2.22 -14.50 2.55
N MET A 75 2.34 -14.14 1.27
CA MET A 75 1.25 -13.50 0.52
C MET A 75 0.28 -14.51 -0.09
N SER A 76 0.78 -15.58 -0.71
CA SER A 76 -0.03 -16.61 -1.38
C SER A 76 0.85 -17.79 -1.81
N GLN A 77 0.27 -18.98 -1.93
CA GLN A 77 0.91 -20.12 -2.63
C GLN A 77 0.86 -19.84 -4.14
N LEU A 78 1.96 -20.02 -4.88
CA LEU A 78 1.98 -19.90 -6.34
C LEU A 78 1.06 -20.97 -6.94
N LYS A 79 -0.20 -20.60 -7.21
CA LYS A 79 -1.06 -21.38 -8.09
C LYS A 79 -0.67 -21.04 -9.53
N THR A 80 -0.02 -21.99 -10.18
CA THR A 80 0.34 -21.96 -11.61
C THR A 80 -0.91 -21.81 -12.49
N ALA A 81 -0.98 -20.72 -13.27
CA ALA A 81 -1.81 -20.58 -14.49
C ALA A 81 -1.48 -19.25 -15.22
N PRO A 82 -1.66 -19.18 -16.55
CA PRO A 82 -0.67 -18.58 -17.45
C PRO A 82 -0.88 -17.09 -17.79
N VAL A 83 0.25 -16.46 -18.12
CA VAL A 83 0.48 -15.37 -19.09
C VAL A 83 -0.76 -14.69 -19.69
N SER A 84 -0.88 -13.39 -19.44
CA SER A 84 -1.37 -12.46 -20.45
C SER A 84 -0.31 -11.40 -20.69
N VAL A 85 0.37 -11.56 -21.81
CA VAL A 85 1.22 -10.57 -22.46
C VAL A 85 0.32 -9.46 -23.01
N SER A 86 0.69 -8.20 -22.75
CA SER A 86 0.40 -7.10 -23.66
C SER A 86 1.51 -6.07 -23.53
N GLN A 87 2.45 -6.22 -24.45
CA GLN A 87 3.51 -5.31 -24.80
C GLN A 87 2.94 -4.24 -25.74
N GLU A 88 3.17 -2.97 -25.37
CA GLU A 88 3.66 -1.87 -26.22
C GLU A 88 2.99 -1.55 -27.57
N ALA A 89 2.54 -0.29 -27.73
CA ALA A 89 3.04 0.57 -28.79
C ALA A 89 2.75 2.07 -28.53
N PRO A 90 3.68 2.98 -28.91
CA PRO A 90 3.62 4.43 -28.70
C PRO A 90 3.07 5.16 -29.94
N VAL A 91 2.50 6.37 -29.79
CA VAL A 91 2.47 7.37 -30.86
C VAL A 91 2.58 8.80 -30.34
N ALA A 92 3.16 9.62 -31.20
CA ALA A 92 3.86 10.85 -30.96
C ALA A 92 3.02 12.09 -30.61
N SER A 93 3.77 13.05 -30.08
CA SER A 93 3.49 14.45 -29.78
C SER A 93 2.68 15.23 -30.83
N THR A 94 1.90 16.19 -30.36
CA THR A 94 1.95 17.55 -30.90
C THR A 94 1.64 18.56 -29.79
N ALA A 95 2.44 19.63 -29.78
CA ALA A 95 2.54 20.63 -28.72
C ALA A 95 1.44 21.68 -28.78
N GLN A 96 1.06 22.22 -27.61
CA GLN A 96 0.94 23.66 -27.38
C GLN A 96 0.87 23.99 -25.88
N ALA A 97 1.82 24.79 -25.40
CA ALA A 97 1.72 25.62 -24.21
C ALA A 97 1.30 27.04 -24.66
N PRO A 98 1.08 28.04 -23.78
CA PRO A 98 0.95 28.03 -22.31
C PRO A 98 -0.31 28.79 -21.83
N ALA A 99 -0.85 28.48 -20.64
CA ALA A 99 -1.60 29.47 -19.86
C ALA A 99 -1.68 29.02 -18.39
N ALA A 100 -1.03 29.79 -17.53
CA ALA A 100 -1.23 29.74 -16.10
C ALA A 100 -2.63 30.26 -15.77
N THR A 101 -3.45 29.44 -15.11
CA THR A 101 -4.46 29.90 -14.16
C THR A 101 -4.57 28.87 -13.05
N SER A 102 -4.00 29.25 -11.91
CA SER A 102 -4.52 29.04 -10.55
C SER A 102 -5.10 27.68 -10.20
N GLY A 103 -4.45 27.03 -9.24
CA GLY A 103 -4.94 25.83 -8.61
C GLY A 103 -6.39 25.96 -8.18
N THR A 104 -7.22 25.06 -8.70
CA THR A 104 -8.39 24.60 -7.97
C THR A 104 -7.87 23.65 -6.89
N SER A 105 -7.27 24.25 -5.86
CA SER A 105 -7.35 23.70 -4.51
C SER A 105 -8.84 23.52 -4.27
N HIS A 106 -9.31 22.29 -4.42
CA HIS A 106 -10.67 21.94 -4.05
C HIS A 106 -10.72 22.18 -2.54
N SER A 107 -11.39 23.29 -2.22
CA SER A 107 -11.10 24.09 -1.06
C SER A 107 -11.16 23.26 0.21
N ARG A 108 -10.14 23.41 1.06
CA ARG A 108 -10.07 22.99 2.49
C ARG A 108 -11.27 23.48 3.34
N SER A 109 -12.26 24.12 2.71
CA SER A 109 -13.36 24.89 3.29
C SER A 109 -14.64 24.10 3.55
N GLY A 110 -14.72 22.81 3.16
CA GLY A 110 -15.88 21.97 3.49
C GLY A 110 -15.76 21.23 4.82
N LEU A 111 -14.55 21.12 5.37
CA LEU A 111 -14.26 20.31 6.55
C LEU A 111 -14.48 21.13 7.83
N PRO A 112 -15.34 20.68 8.78
CA PRO A 112 -15.59 21.41 10.02
C PRO A 112 -14.27 21.75 10.73
N PRO A 113 -14.22 22.89 11.46
CA PRO A 113 -13.01 23.35 12.13
C PRO A 113 -12.43 22.27 13.05
N ALA A 114 -11.10 22.21 13.14
CA ALA A 114 -10.41 21.12 13.84
C ALA A 114 -10.80 21.00 15.33
N SER A 115 -11.32 22.09 15.91
CA SER A 115 -11.79 22.18 17.29
C SER A 115 -13.11 21.47 17.57
N SER A 116 -13.86 21.04 16.55
CA SER A 116 -15.16 20.36 16.72
C SER A 116 -15.09 18.84 16.60
N ARG A 117 -13.93 18.26 16.24
CA ARG A 117 -13.81 16.82 16.02
C ARG A 117 -13.39 16.08 17.27
N SER A 118 -14.17 15.08 17.66
CA SER A 118 -13.77 14.10 18.66
C SER A 118 -12.73 13.15 18.06
N PRO A 119 -11.81 12.58 18.86
CA PRO A 119 -10.96 11.47 18.45
C PRO A 119 -11.75 10.31 17.81
N LYS A 120 -12.98 10.09 18.30
CA LYS A 120 -13.90 9.07 17.77
C LYS A 120 -14.38 9.39 16.35
N ASP A 121 -14.63 10.66 16.04
CA ASP A 121 -15.08 11.07 14.70
C ASP A 121 -13.95 10.94 13.67
N ASN A 122 -12.71 11.22 14.10
CA ASN A 122 -11.52 10.99 13.28
C ASN A 122 -11.32 9.48 12.99
N GLU A 123 -11.53 8.62 13.99
CA GLU A 123 -11.48 7.16 13.80
C GLU A 123 -12.56 6.67 12.83
N MET A 124 -13.80 7.14 12.97
CA MET A 124 -14.89 6.77 12.06
C MET A 124 -14.63 7.26 10.64
N ALA A 125 -14.11 8.48 10.47
CA ALA A 125 -13.74 9.04 9.18
C ALA A 125 -12.62 8.24 8.49
N ARG A 126 -11.59 7.81 9.23
CA ARG A 126 -10.53 6.94 8.71
C ARG A 126 -11.09 5.62 8.19
N ASN A 127 -11.87 4.92 9.03
CA ASN A 127 -12.48 3.65 8.67
C ASN A 127 -13.39 3.78 7.45
N PHE A 128 -14.18 4.85 7.38
CA PHE A 128 -15.04 5.13 6.22
C PHE A 128 -14.23 5.34 4.94
N MET A 129 -13.15 6.13 4.99
CA MET A 129 -12.29 6.39 3.83
C MET A 129 -11.62 5.11 3.32
N ILE A 130 -11.11 4.26 4.22
CA ILE A 130 -10.50 2.97 3.90
C ILE A 130 -11.53 2.03 3.23
N ASN A 131 -12.71 1.89 3.84
CA ASN A 131 -13.78 1.04 3.31
C ASN A 131 -14.25 1.52 1.94
N SER A 132 -14.35 2.83 1.74
CA SER A 132 -14.75 3.43 0.45
C SER A 132 -13.74 3.13 -0.66
N ILE A 133 -12.44 3.26 -0.37
CA ILE A 133 -11.38 2.91 -1.33
C ILE A 133 -11.45 1.42 -1.69
N ASN A 134 -11.54 0.55 -0.68
CA ASN A 134 -11.58 -0.89 -0.88
C ASN A 134 -12.83 -1.33 -1.68
N ALA A 135 -13.97 -0.67 -1.47
CA ALA A 135 -15.22 -0.98 -2.16
C ALA A 135 -15.27 -0.48 -3.61
N ILE A 136 -14.64 0.66 -3.92
CA ILE A 136 -14.72 1.31 -5.24
C ILE A 136 -13.57 0.89 -6.15
N ILE A 137 -12.34 0.97 -5.64
CA ILE A 137 -11.12 0.74 -6.43
C ILE A 137 -10.71 -0.74 -6.36
N GLY A 138 -11.09 -1.41 -5.28
CA GLY A 138 -10.75 -2.80 -5.00
C GLY A 138 -9.67 -2.91 -3.93
N GLN A 139 -9.69 -4.04 -3.23
CA GLN A 139 -8.72 -4.32 -2.18
C GLN A 139 -7.31 -4.36 -2.75
N ASN A 140 -6.34 -3.84 -2.01
CA ASN A 140 -4.90 -3.85 -2.34
C ASN A 140 -4.46 -2.98 -3.54
N MET A 141 -5.35 -2.19 -4.15
CA MET A 141 -4.98 -1.28 -5.25
C MET A 141 -4.33 0.03 -4.79
N ARG A 142 -4.65 0.51 -3.58
CA ARG A 142 -4.14 1.78 -3.00
C ARG A 142 -3.58 1.58 -1.59
N ILE A 143 -2.74 0.56 -1.40
CA ILE A 143 -2.20 0.16 -0.09
C ILE A 143 -1.49 1.32 0.61
N SER A 144 -0.67 2.10 -0.11
CA SER A 144 0.03 3.26 0.45
C SER A 144 -0.93 4.31 0.99
N LEU A 145 -2.00 4.62 0.24
CA LEU A 145 -3.01 5.58 0.68
C LEU A 145 -3.82 5.04 1.87
N ILE A 146 -4.18 3.75 1.87
CA ILE A 146 -4.86 3.12 3.00
C ILE A 146 -3.98 3.18 4.26
N HIS A 147 -2.68 2.94 4.11
CA HIS A 147 -1.72 3.04 5.20
C HIS A 147 -1.60 4.47 5.74
N ASP A 148 -1.58 5.48 4.86
CA ASP A 148 -1.53 6.89 5.25
C ASP A 148 -2.82 7.34 5.94
N ILE A 149 -3.99 6.89 5.47
CA ILE A 149 -5.28 7.09 6.16
C ILE A 149 -5.22 6.43 7.53
N PHE A 150 -4.74 5.20 7.63
CA PHE A 150 -4.70 4.49 8.90
C PHE A 150 -3.82 5.19 9.93
N HIS A 151 -2.68 5.77 9.55
CA HIS A 151 -1.76 6.49 10.47
C HIS A 151 -2.11 7.98 10.64
N SER A 152 -3.29 8.42 10.21
CA SER A 152 -3.74 9.80 10.36
C SER A 152 -4.55 9.99 11.65
N ASP A 153 -3.86 9.97 12.79
CA ASP A 153 -4.50 10.15 14.11
C ASP A 153 -4.89 11.61 14.41
N THR A 154 -4.35 12.57 13.65
CA THR A 154 -4.64 13.99 13.82
C THR A 154 -5.56 14.53 12.73
N THR A 155 -6.39 15.49 13.12
CA THR A 155 -7.32 16.17 12.21
C THR A 155 -6.61 16.83 11.02
N GLU A 156 -5.41 17.38 11.23
CA GLU A 156 -4.61 18.00 10.16
C GLU A 156 -4.16 16.97 9.13
N LYS A 157 -3.62 15.84 9.59
CA LYS A 157 -3.17 14.76 8.71
C LYS A 157 -4.33 14.11 7.98
N LEU A 158 -5.49 13.99 8.62
CA LEU A 158 -6.72 13.53 7.97
C LEU A 158 -7.14 14.45 6.81
N ARG A 159 -6.91 15.76 6.89
CA ARG A 159 -7.20 16.71 5.80
C ARG A 159 -6.24 16.53 4.62
N GLU A 160 -4.97 16.30 4.89
CA GLU A 160 -3.97 16.04 3.83
C GLU A 160 -4.33 14.75 3.07
N VAL A 161 -4.68 13.70 3.81
CA VAL A 161 -5.02 12.41 3.23
C VAL A 161 -6.40 12.44 2.54
N TYR A 162 -7.31 13.32 2.96
CA TYR A 162 -8.60 13.52 2.30
C TYR A 162 -8.45 13.96 0.84
N GLU A 163 -7.54 14.89 0.52
CA GLU A 163 -7.28 15.33 -0.86
C GLU A 163 -6.77 14.16 -1.72
N ALA A 164 -5.91 13.31 -1.15
CA ALA A 164 -5.41 12.12 -1.82
C ALA A 164 -6.50 11.04 -1.99
N TRP A 165 -7.42 10.90 -1.03
CA TRP A 165 -8.60 10.04 -1.11
C TRP A 165 -9.56 10.49 -2.21
N GLU A 166 -9.88 11.79 -2.26
CA GLU A 166 -10.77 12.37 -3.26
C GLU A 166 -10.19 12.19 -4.66
N SER A 167 -8.91 12.53 -4.84
CA SER A 167 -8.19 12.36 -6.11
C SER A 167 -8.17 10.90 -6.57
N SER A 168 -8.04 9.94 -5.64
CA SER A 168 -8.03 8.51 -5.95
C SER A 168 -9.37 8.02 -6.49
N LEU A 169 -10.46 8.45 -5.86
CA LEU A 169 -11.81 8.09 -6.27
C LEU A 169 -12.19 8.78 -7.59
N ALA A 170 -11.81 10.06 -7.75
CA ALA A 170 -12.04 10.81 -8.98
C ALA A 170 -11.36 10.19 -10.20
N ASN A 171 -10.21 9.54 -10.02
CA ASN A 171 -9.48 8.86 -11.09
C ASN A 171 -10.14 7.54 -11.55
N THR A 172 -11.23 7.11 -10.92
CA THR A 172 -11.98 5.90 -11.29
C THR A 172 -13.38 6.30 -11.76
N GLY A 173 -13.84 5.78 -12.91
CA GLY A 173 -15.16 6.11 -13.45
C GLY A 173 -16.32 5.82 -12.49
N MET A 174 -16.25 4.75 -11.69
CA MET A 174 -17.23 4.45 -10.64
C MET A 174 -17.08 5.36 -9.41
N GLY A 175 -15.84 5.68 -9.03
CA GLY A 175 -15.54 6.53 -7.88
C GLY A 175 -15.98 7.97 -8.09
N ALA A 176 -15.71 8.55 -9.25
CA ALA A 176 -16.14 9.91 -9.59
C ALA A 176 -17.66 10.10 -9.47
N LYS A 177 -18.46 9.09 -9.86
CA LYS A 177 -19.92 9.13 -9.77
C LYS A 177 -20.45 9.05 -8.33
N ARG A 178 -19.75 8.32 -7.46
CA ARG A 178 -20.14 8.12 -6.05
C ARG A 178 -19.50 9.10 -5.08
N LEU A 179 -18.49 9.84 -5.53
CA LEU A 179 -17.77 10.83 -4.73
C LEU A 179 -18.68 11.84 -4.00
N PRO A 180 -19.69 12.47 -4.63
CA PRO A 180 -20.55 13.41 -3.92
C PRO A 180 -21.36 12.76 -2.79
N GLU A 181 -21.85 11.53 -2.99
CA GLU A 181 -22.56 10.75 -1.97
C GLU A 181 -21.63 10.38 -0.80
N LEU A 182 -20.39 9.97 -1.11
CA LEU A 182 -19.39 9.59 -0.11
C LEU A 182 -18.92 10.79 0.72
N ARG A 183 -18.79 11.97 0.09
CA ARG A 183 -18.46 13.21 0.80
C ARG A 183 -19.56 13.59 1.79
N ASP A 184 -20.82 13.58 1.37
CA ASP A 184 -21.97 13.88 2.24
C ASP A 184 -22.06 12.92 3.44
N LYS A 185 -21.85 11.62 3.20
CA LYS A 185 -21.79 10.60 4.26
C LYS A 185 -20.62 10.83 5.22
N LEU A 186 -19.44 11.17 4.71
CA LEU A 186 -18.29 11.49 5.55
C LEU A 186 -18.57 12.73 6.42
N PHE A 187 -19.25 13.75 5.89
CA PHE A 187 -19.64 14.93 6.66
C PHE A 187 -20.71 14.66 7.72
N LYS A 188 -21.54 13.62 7.56
CA LYS A 188 -22.51 13.19 8.59
C LYS A 188 -21.88 12.37 9.72
N VAL A 189 -20.71 11.77 9.47
CA VAL A 189 -19.96 10.97 10.43
C VAL A 189 -19.01 11.84 11.26
N LEU A 190 -18.68 13.03 10.75
CA LEU A 190 -17.91 14.09 11.41
C LEU A 190 -18.83 15.06 12.16
#